data_AF-A0A1E3V5S2-F1
#
_entry.id   AF-A0A1E3V5S2-F1
#
_cell.length_a   1.000
_cell.length_b   1.000
_cell.length_c   1.000
_cell.angle_alpha   90.00
_cell.angle_beta   90.00
_cell.angle_gamma   90.00
#
_symmetry.space_group_name_H-M   'P 1'
#
loop_
_entity.id
_entity.type
_entity.pdbx_description
1 polymer ?
#
loop_
_entity_poly.entity_id
_entity_poly.type
_entity_poly.pdbx_seq_one_letter_code
_entity_poly.pdbx_strand_id
1 'polypeptide(L)'
;MFQWAKSCSYDDEQKCRFHSTTRSRLKKLAAEHLAAGSYEIRSNKAGIAASGEITLHHEQFYLQVGQFDLSPGHGILIRTCKGRKDFTGGPNHFVGLQLLDDIPALAASVRIITGVG
;
A
#
# COMPACT_ATOMS: atom_id res chain seq x y z
N MET A 1 -17.61 3.32 4.40
CA MET A 1 -16.35 2.57 4.58
C MET A 1 -16.18 1.66 3.38
N PHE A 2 -14.98 1.55 2.82
CA PHE A 2 -14.75 0.69 1.63
C PHE A 2 -14.65 -0.79 2.05
N GLN A 3 -15.20 -1.70 1.25
CA GLN A 3 -15.14 -3.15 1.54
C GLN A 3 -13.80 -3.75 1.07
N TRP A 4 -12.73 -3.52 1.83
CA TRP A 4 -11.38 -3.92 1.45
C TRP A 4 -11.18 -5.43 1.26
N ALA A 5 -11.94 -6.24 2.01
CA ALA A 5 -11.87 -7.69 1.97
C ALA A 5 -12.71 -8.32 0.84
N LYS A 6 -13.54 -7.54 0.13
CA LYS A 6 -14.28 -8.07 -1.03
C LYS A 6 -13.26 -8.43 -2.12
N SER A 7 -13.24 -9.70 -2.51
CA SER A 7 -12.28 -10.21 -3.51
C SER A 7 -12.35 -9.43 -4.81
N CYS A 8 -11.17 -9.06 -5.34
CA CYS A 8 -11.01 -8.48 -6.67
C CYS A 8 -10.82 -9.55 -7.76
N SER A 9 -10.66 -10.82 -7.37
CA SER A 9 -10.43 -11.92 -8.31
C SER A 9 -11.66 -12.12 -9.19
N TYR A 10 -11.46 -12.08 -10.51
CA TYR A 10 -12.53 -12.19 -11.52
C TYR A 10 -13.65 -11.14 -11.41
N ASP A 11 -13.46 -10.07 -10.62
CA ASP A 11 -14.38 -8.94 -10.46
C ASP A 11 -13.66 -7.64 -10.88
N ASP A 12 -13.77 -7.29 -12.16
CA ASP A 12 -13.08 -6.13 -12.73
C ASP A 12 -13.57 -4.80 -12.14
N GLU A 13 -14.88 -4.67 -11.87
CA GLU A 13 -15.44 -3.48 -11.27
C GLU A 13 -14.86 -3.28 -9.86
N GLN A 14 -14.87 -4.33 -9.05
CA GLN A 14 -14.28 -4.30 -7.71
C GLN A 14 -12.79 -3.99 -7.76
N LYS A 15 -12.04 -4.59 -8.69
CA LYS A 15 -10.61 -4.30 -8.89
C LYS A 15 -10.38 -2.86 -9.30
N CYS A 16 -11.23 -2.29 -10.15
CA CYS A 16 -11.17 -0.88 -10.52
C CYS A 16 -11.38 0.03 -9.31
N ARG A 17 -12.40 -0.24 -8.50
CA ARG A 17 -12.71 0.53 -7.28
C ARG A 17 -11.63 0.37 -6.20
N PHE A 18 -11.08 -0.83 -6.03
CA PHE A 18 -9.98 -1.10 -5.10
C PHE A 18 -8.76 -0.25 -5.44
N HIS A 19 -8.31 -0.28 -6.71
CA HIS A 19 -7.14 0.50 -7.12
C HIS A 19 -7.34 2.02 -7.04
N SER A 20 -8.49 2.53 -7.48
CA SER A 20 -8.75 3.97 -7.44
C SER A 20 -8.83 4.49 -6.01
N THR A 21 -9.51 3.75 -5.13
CA THR A 21 -9.67 4.11 -3.71
C THR A 21 -8.34 4.00 -2.98
N THR A 22 -7.60 2.88 -3.13
CA THR A 22 -6.26 2.73 -2.55
C THR A 22 -5.32 3.84 -2.99
N ARG A 23 -5.26 4.14 -4.30
CA ARG A 23 -4.40 5.22 -4.82
C ARG A 23 -4.77 6.58 -4.22
N SER A 24 -6.06 6.87 -4.03
CA SER A 24 -6.51 8.09 -3.35
C SER A 24 -6.03 8.15 -1.88
N ARG A 25 -6.14 7.04 -1.14
CA ARG A 25 -5.67 6.96 0.26
C ARG A 25 -4.17 7.10 0.40
N LEU A 26 -3.39 6.43 -0.45
CA LEU A 26 -1.93 6.56 -0.46
C LEU A 26 -1.47 7.97 -0.86
N LYS A 27 -2.17 8.63 -1.80
CA LYS A 27 -1.91 10.05 -2.12
C LYS A 27 -2.15 10.94 -0.91
N LYS A 28 -3.22 10.71 -0.16
CA LYS A 28 -3.54 11.47 1.06
C LYS A 28 -2.45 11.26 2.13
N LEU A 29 -2.11 10.01 2.43
CA LEU A 29 -0.99 9.67 3.33
C LEU A 29 0.31 10.38 2.92
N ALA A 30 0.67 10.33 1.65
CA ALA A 30 1.90 10.92 1.16
C ALA A 30 1.90 12.44 1.27
N ALA A 31 0.80 13.09 0.92
CA ALA A 31 0.67 14.54 0.99
C ALA A 31 0.73 15.08 2.43
N GLU A 32 0.23 14.31 3.40
CA GLU A 32 0.17 14.73 4.82
C GLU A 32 1.46 14.43 5.59
N HIS A 33 2.28 13.47 5.16
CA HIS A 33 3.40 12.96 5.96
C HIS A 33 4.74 12.88 5.24
N LEU A 34 4.81 13.09 3.92
CA LEU A 34 6.04 12.94 3.15
C LEU A 34 6.39 14.24 2.40
N ALA A 35 7.68 14.44 2.18
CA ALA A 35 8.16 15.54 1.37
C ALA A 35 7.73 15.38 -0.10
N ALA A 36 7.34 16.48 -0.76
CA ALA A 36 7.02 16.46 -2.17
C ALA A 36 8.24 16.01 -3.00
N GLY A 37 8.03 15.09 -3.94
CA GLY A 37 9.09 14.56 -4.81
C GLY A 37 9.93 13.42 -4.21
N SER A 38 9.80 13.11 -2.91
CA SER A 38 10.52 12.00 -2.29
C SER A 38 9.87 10.62 -2.53
N TYR A 39 8.71 10.60 -3.19
CA TYR A 39 7.93 9.38 -3.40
C TYR A 39 7.32 9.30 -4.81
N GLU A 40 7.02 8.07 -5.23
CA GLU A 40 6.18 7.77 -6.39
C GLU A 40 5.02 6.85 -5.98
N ILE A 41 3.89 6.94 -6.69
CA ILE A 41 2.77 6.00 -6.51
C ILE A 41 2.45 5.31 -7.82
N ARG A 42 2.62 3.99 -7.84
CA ARG A 42 2.42 3.12 -9.01
C ARG A 42 1.30 2.12 -8.76
N SER A 43 0.69 1.63 -9.82
CA SER A 43 -0.41 0.69 -9.78
C SER A 43 -0.15 -0.40 -10.81
N ASN A 44 -0.13 -1.65 -10.37
CA ASN A 44 -0.01 -2.83 -11.21
C ASN A 44 -1.27 -3.68 -11.04
N LYS A 45 -2.06 -3.85 -12.11
CA LYS A 45 -3.34 -4.56 -12.05
C LYS A 45 -3.20 -6.09 -12.00
N ALA A 46 -2.03 -6.62 -12.34
CA ALA A 46 -1.79 -8.05 -12.51
C ALA A 46 -2.84 -8.74 -13.41
N GLY A 47 -2.91 -10.08 -13.35
CA GLY A 47 -3.92 -10.87 -14.06
C GLY A 47 -5.30 -10.83 -13.39
N ILE A 48 -6.31 -11.34 -14.10
CA ILE A 48 -7.71 -11.33 -13.63
C ILE A 48 -7.91 -12.04 -12.27
N ALA A 49 -7.10 -13.06 -11.98
CA ALA A 49 -7.19 -13.86 -10.76
C ALA A 49 -6.63 -13.19 -9.49
N ALA A 50 -5.89 -12.08 -9.62
CA ALA A 50 -5.28 -11.37 -8.50
C ALA A 50 -5.87 -9.97 -8.34
N SER A 51 -5.75 -9.36 -7.15
CA SER A 51 -6.10 -7.93 -6.99
C SER A 51 -5.18 -7.02 -7.80
N GLY A 52 -3.93 -7.44 -8.02
CA GLY A 52 -2.83 -6.54 -8.33
C GLY A 52 -2.33 -5.83 -7.08
N GLU A 53 -1.40 -4.89 -7.25
CA GLU A 53 -0.85 -4.09 -6.16
C GLU A 53 -0.75 -2.60 -6.48
N ILE A 54 -0.83 -1.78 -5.44
CA ILE A 54 -0.58 -0.35 -5.50
C ILE A 54 0.60 -0.07 -4.58
N THR A 55 1.65 0.52 -5.13
CA THR A 55 2.91 0.77 -4.42
C THR A 55 3.11 2.26 -4.22
N LEU A 56 3.25 2.70 -2.98
CA LEU A 56 3.89 3.96 -2.62
C LEU A 56 5.36 3.68 -2.36
N HIS A 57 6.25 4.26 -3.15
CA HIS A 57 7.69 4.02 -3.07
C HIS A 57 8.41 5.31 -2.73
N HIS A 58 8.85 5.40 -1.48
CA HIS A 58 9.70 6.45 -0.96
C HIS A 58 11.18 6.09 -1.16
N GLU A 59 12.08 7.05 -0.96
CA GLU A 59 13.54 6.81 -1.03
C GLU A 59 14.07 5.90 0.08
N GLN A 60 13.30 5.69 1.14
CA GLN A 60 13.73 4.94 2.33
C GLN A 60 12.80 3.78 2.68
N PHE A 61 11.65 3.69 2.03
CA PHE A 61 10.69 2.62 2.26
C PHE A 61 9.78 2.44 1.04
N TYR A 62 9.10 1.30 0.98
CA TYR A 62 7.92 1.16 0.15
C TYR A 62 6.78 0.53 0.92
N LEU A 63 5.58 0.92 0.53
CA LEU A 63 4.31 0.43 1.03
C LEU A 63 3.54 -0.13 -0.16
N GLN A 64 3.25 -1.43 -0.14
CA GLN A 64 2.46 -2.12 -1.15
C GLN A 64 1.11 -2.52 -0.59
N VAL A 65 0.05 -2.25 -1.34
CA VAL A 65 -1.32 -2.61 -0.99
C VAL A 65 -1.85 -3.62 -2.00
N GLY A 66 -2.34 -4.75 -1.52
CA GLY A 66 -2.95 -5.82 -2.32
C GLY A 66 -3.75 -6.79 -1.44
N GLN A 67 -4.44 -7.74 -2.06
CA GLN A 67 -5.10 -8.86 -1.36
C GLN A 67 -4.18 -10.07 -1.41
N PHE A 68 -3.19 -10.09 -0.51
CA PHE A 68 -2.21 -11.18 -0.42
C PHE A 68 -2.82 -12.38 0.32
N ASP A 69 -2.63 -13.60 -0.21
CA ASP A 69 -3.15 -14.85 0.38
C ASP A 69 -2.42 -15.28 1.68
N LEU A 70 -1.84 -14.34 2.42
CA LEU A 70 -0.99 -14.59 3.59
C LEU A 70 -1.79 -14.71 4.88
N SER A 71 -2.96 -14.06 5.00
CA SER A 71 -3.97 -14.27 6.05
C SER A 71 -5.13 -13.27 5.96
N PRO A 72 -6.32 -13.59 6.51
CA PRO A 72 -7.44 -12.66 6.58
C PRO A 72 -7.05 -11.37 7.28
N GLY A 73 -7.31 -10.23 6.64
CA GLY A 73 -7.10 -8.92 7.24
C GLY A 73 -5.71 -8.32 6.99
N HIS A 74 -4.75 -9.04 6.43
CA HIS A 74 -3.49 -8.45 5.97
C HIS A 74 -3.58 -8.06 4.49
N GLY A 75 -2.99 -6.94 4.13
CA GLY A 75 -2.98 -6.48 2.73
C GLY A 75 -2.17 -5.23 2.48
N ILE A 76 -1.56 -4.65 3.52
CA ILE A 76 -0.56 -3.60 3.38
C ILE A 76 0.77 -4.17 3.83
N LEU A 77 1.74 -4.22 2.92
CA LEU A 77 3.13 -4.57 3.17
C LEU A 77 3.95 -3.28 3.30
N ILE A 78 4.71 -3.14 4.37
CA ILE A 78 5.63 -2.03 4.61
C ILE A 78 7.03 -2.60 4.75
N ARG A 79 8.00 -2.02 4.02
CA ARG A 79 9.41 -2.44 4.03
C ARG A 79 10.31 -1.23 3.91
N THR A 80 11.44 -1.23 4.61
CA THR A 80 12.52 -0.26 4.36
C THR A 80 13.23 -0.56 3.04
N CYS A 81 13.83 0.45 2.43
CA CYS A 81 14.69 0.30 1.24
C CYS A 81 15.80 1.36 1.24
N LYS A 82 16.84 1.15 0.42
CA LYS A 82 17.93 2.10 0.18
C LYS A 82 17.81 2.74 -1.21
N GLY A 83 16.90 3.69 -1.34
CA GLY A 83 16.58 4.36 -2.60
C GLY A 83 15.59 3.55 -3.46
N ARG A 84 15.01 4.21 -4.47
CA ARG A 84 13.97 3.63 -5.33
C ARG A 84 14.43 2.49 -6.25
N LYS A 85 15.72 2.15 -6.25
CA LYS A 85 16.31 1.04 -7.02
C LYS A 85 16.66 -0.18 -6.15
N ASP A 86 16.41 -0.10 -4.85
CA ASP A 86 16.56 -1.25 -3.97
C ASP A 86 15.33 -2.14 -4.05
N PHE A 87 15.49 -3.28 -4.72
CA PHE A 87 14.44 -4.30 -4.87
C PHE A 87 14.55 -5.42 -3.83
N THR A 88 15.55 -5.39 -2.96
CA THR A 88 15.69 -6.36 -1.86
C THR A 88 14.89 -5.86 -0.66
N GLY A 89 15.13 -4.62 -0.24
CA GLY A 89 14.50 -4.00 0.92
C GLY A 89 14.78 -4.72 2.26
N GLY A 90 14.18 -4.20 3.33
CA GLY A 90 14.20 -4.81 4.66
C GLY A 90 13.17 -5.93 4.85
N PRO A 91 12.97 -6.41 6.09
CA PRO A 91 11.95 -7.42 6.42
C PRO A 91 10.53 -7.02 6.02
N ASN A 92 9.66 -8.01 5.83
CA ASN A 92 8.25 -7.78 5.54
C ASN A 92 7.48 -7.44 6.83
N HIS A 93 6.81 -6.29 6.86
CA HIS A 93 5.85 -5.94 7.90
C HIS A 93 4.46 -5.83 7.30
N PHE A 94 3.54 -6.69 7.73
CA PHE A 94 2.16 -6.67 7.24
C PHE A 94 1.25 -5.99 8.25
N VAL A 95 0.39 -5.11 7.75
CA VAL A 95 -0.71 -4.48 8.50
C VAL A 95 -2.00 -4.58 7.70
N GLY A 96 -3.11 -4.26 8.36
CA GLY A 96 -4.43 -4.49 7.78
C GLY A 96 -4.92 -3.41 6.83
N LEU A 97 -5.68 -3.82 5.82
CA LEU A 97 -6.25 -2.92 4.79
C LEU A 97 -7.16 -1.85 5.39
N GLN A 98 -7.75 -2.12 6.56
CA GLN A 98 -8.62 -1.18 7.29
C GLN A 98 -7.88 0.12 7.66
N LEU A 99 -6.54 0.09 7.79
CA LEU A 99 -5.76 1.30 8.03
C LEU A 99 -5.81 2.30 6.86
N LEU A 100 -6.26 1.90 5.67
CA LEU A 100 -6.50 2.85 4.57
C LEU A 100 -7.69 3.79 4.85
N ASP A 101 -8.55 3.46 5.80
CA ASP A 101 -9.60 4.37 6.28
C ASP A 101 -9.13 5.25 7.46
N ASP A 102 -7.96 4.98 8.04
CA ASP A 102 -7.34 5.73 9.14
C ASP A 102 -5.88 6.13 8.79
N ILE A 103 -5.76 7.23 8.04
CA ILE A 103 -4.47 7.73 7.55
C ILE A 103 -3.48 8.03 8.69
N PRO A 104 -3.86 8.69 9.80
CA PRO A 104 -2.96 8.87 10.94
C PRO A 104 -2.41 7.56 11.52
N ALA A 105 -3.24 6.54 11.69
CA ALA A 105 -2.79 5.23 12.20
C ALA A 105 -1.87 4.52 11.20
N LEU A 106 -2.15 4.63 9.89
CA LEU A 106 -1.27 4.12 8.85
C LEU A 106 0.10 4.83 8.85
N ALA A 107 0.11 6.16 8.97
CA ALA A 107 1.34 6.96 9.06
C ALA A 107 2.16 6.59 10.30
N ALA A 108 1.51 6.38 11.44
CA ALA A 108 2.18 5.90 12.65
C ALA A 108 2.83 4.53 12.43
N SER A 109 2.15 3.60 11.76
CA SER A 109 2.72 2.30 11.41
C SER A 109 3.94 2.43 10.49
N VAL A 110 3.87 3.28 9.47
CA VAL A 110 5.01 3.58 8.58
C VAL A 110 6.19 4.14 9.37
N ARG A 111 5.96 5.13 10.25
CA ARG A 111 7.03 5.69 11.11
C ARG A 111 7.65 4.65 12.03
N ILE A 112 6.85 3.82 12.70
CA ILE A 112 7.35 2.78 13.62
C ILE A 112 8.25 1.78 12.87
N ILE A 113 7.88 1.40 11.66
CA ILE A 113 8.60 0.38 10.88
C ILE A 113 9.83 0.96 10.18
N THR A 114 9.74 2.20 9.70
CA THR A 114 10.73 2.76 8.76
C THR A 114 11.54 3.92 9.32
N GLY A 115 11.08 4.54 10.41
CA GLY A 115 11.63 5.79 10.94
C GLY A 115 11.25 7.03 10.12
N VAL A 116 10.41 6.89 9.08
CA VAL A 116 10.05 7.98 8.15
C VAL A 116 8.58 8.35 8.29
N GLY A 117 8.30 9.65 8.34
CA GLY A 117 6.96 10.24 8.28
C GLY A 117 6.69 11.28 9.36
#